data_AF-A0A820IGN4-F1
#
_entry.id   AF-A0A820IGN4-F1
#
_cell.length_a   1.000
_cell.length_b   1.000
_cell.length_c   1.000
_cell.angle_alpha   90.00
_cell.angle_beta   90.00
_cell.angle_gamma   90.00
#
_symmetry.space_group_name_H-M   'P 1'
#
loop_
_entity.id
_entity.type
_entity.pdbx_description
1 polymer ?
#
loop_
_entity_poly.entity_id
_entity_poly.type
_entity_poly.pdbx_seq_one_letter_code
_entity_poly.pdbx_strand_id
1 'polypeptide(L)'
;MWTQAEFTLFQKYVFIVLVPIAIVVGSIGSILNVIVFSVSTKLRKSPCSLYLIFSSIGFMAYLNVVALLKLLQVGFAIDPSVSWLWFCKLKFYFVGFLLMLPRTYLALAGIDRYLMSISNQHRLSSRKVAVK
;
A
#
# COMPACT_ATOMS: atom_id res chain seq x y z
N MET A 1 8.74 -20.91 -30.75
CA MET A 1 9.56 -21.09 -29.53
C MET A 1 10.27 -19.77 -29.30
N TRP A 2 9.85 -18.97 -28.33
CA TRP A 2 10.44 -17.63 -28.10
C TRP A 2 11.84 -17.79 -27.51
N THR A 3 12.82 -17.09 -28.08
CA THR A 3 14.19 -17.05 -27.56
C THR A 3 14.24 -16.20 -26.28
N GLN A 4 15.12 -16.55 -25.33
CA GLN A 4 15.26 -15.86 -24.02
C GLN A 4 15.47 -14.33 -24.15
N ALA A 5 16.03 -13.88 -25.27
CA ALA A 5 16.26 -12.46 -25.56
C ALA A 5 14.96 -11.67 -25.81
N GLU A 6 13.98 -12.24 -26.51
CA GLU A 6 12.71 -11.56 -26.82
C GLU A 6 11.88 -11.33 -25.56
N PHE A 7 11.92 -12.29 -24.62
CA PHE A 7 11.19 -12.19 -23.36
C PHE A 7 11.71 -11.07 -22.45
N THR A 8 13.04 -10.90 -22.37
CA THR A 8 13.64 -9.84 -21.54
C THR A 8 13.38 -8.46 -22.12
N LEU A 9 13.35 -8.33 -23.45
CA LEU A 9 13.03 -7.08 -24.15
C LEU A 9 11.57 -6.68 -23.94
N PHE A 10 10.65 -7.64 -24.05
CA PHE A 10 9.23 -7.44 -23.73
C PHE A 10 9.03 -7.02 -22.27
N GLN A 11 9.69 -7.71 -21.34
CA GLN A 11 9.61 -7.38 -19.91
C GLN A 11 10.12 -5.95 -19.66
N LYS A 12 11.23 -5.54 -20.29
CA LYS A 12 11.76 -4.18 -20.16
C LYS A 12 10.77 -3.12 -20.67
N TYR A 13 10.13 -3.36 -21.82
CA TYR A 13 9.13 -2.46 -22.40
C TYR A 13 7.91 -2.30 -21.50
N VAL A 14 7.36 -3.41 -21.01
CA VAL A 14 6.23 -3.40 -20.08
C VAL A 14 6.59 -2.64 -18.81
N PHE A 15 7.77 -2.90 -18.21
CA PHE A 15 8.19 -2.20 -17.00
C PHE A 15 8.37 -0.70 -17.23
N ILE A 16 8.96 -0.27 -18.35
CA ILE A 16 9.17 1.15 -18.66
C ILE A 16 7.86 1.92 -18.79
N VAL A 17 6.81 1.29 -19.34
CA VAL A 17 5.51 1.95 -19.51
C VAL A 17 4.65 1.85 -18.26
N LEU A 18 4.57 0.67 -17.64
CA LEU A 18 3.65 0.40 -16.56
C LEU A 18 4.07 1.04 -15.23
N VAL A 19 5.38 1.06 -14.94
CA VAL A 19 5.92 1.64 -13.69
C VAL A 19 5.60 3.13 -13.54
N PRO A 20 5.88 4.02 -14.51
CA PRO A 20 5.55 5.44 -14.37
C PRO A 20 4.04 5.69 -14.25
N ILE A 21 3.22 4.95 -15.00
CA ILE A 21 1.76 5.04 -14.88
C ILE A 21 1.32 4.66 -13.47
N ALA A 22 1.85 3.54 -12.94
CA ALA A 22 1.53 3.07 -11.59
C ALA A 22 1.99 4.06 -10.51
N ILE A 23 3.12 4.75 -10.71
CA ILE A 23 3.61 5.79 -9.79
C ILE A 23 2.66 6.98 -9.80
N VAL A 24 2.27 7.48 -10.98
CA VAL A 24 1.39 8.65 -11.10
C VAL A 24 0.03 8.35 -10.50
N VAL A 25 -0.62 7.27 -10.95
CA VAL A 25 -1.95 6.87 -10.47
C VAL A 25 -1.91 6.51 -8.99
N GLY A 26 -0.90 5.74 -8.56
CA GLY A 26 -0.74 5.33 -7.18
C GLY A 26 -0.45 6.50 -6.23
N SER A 27 0.34 7.49 -6.66
CA SER A 27 0.61 8.70 -5.88
C SER A 27 -0.64 9.56 -5.76
N ILE A 28 -1.35 9.80 -6.87
CA ILE A 28 -2.62 10.56 -6.86
C ILE A 28 -3.63 9.88 -5.95
N GLY A 29 -3.82 8.56 -6.07
CA GLY A 29 -4.75 7.80 -5.23
C GLY A 29 -4.38 7.86 -3.74
N SER A 30 -3.09 7.75 -3.42
CA SER A 30 -2.61 7.82 -2.03
C SER A 30 -2.81 9.22 -1.44
N ILE A 31 -2.52 10.28 -2.21
CA ILE A 31 -2.74 11.68 -1.81
C ILE A 31 -4.22 11.96 -1.59
N LEU A 32 -5.08 11.55 -2.52
CA LEU A 32 -6.53 11.71 -2.40
C LEU A 32 -7.07 11.00 -1.15
N ASN A 33 -6.62 9.78 -0.86
CA ASN A 33 -7.01 9.08 0.37
C ASN A 33 -6.60 9.88 1.61
N VAL A 34 -5.35 10.36 1.69
CA VAL A 34 -4.90 11.17 2.82
C VAL A 34 -5.73 12.44 2.97
N ILE A 35 -6.03 13.15 1.87
CA ILE A 35 -6.86 14.37 1.88
C ILE A 35 -8.27 14.04 2.38
N VAL A 36 -8.94 13.03 1.82
CA VAL A 36 -10.32 12.68 2.18
C VAL A 36 -10.43 12.33 3.67
N PHE A 37 -9.50 11.53 4.19
CA PHE A 37 -9.49 11.15 5.60
C PHE A 37 -9.08 12.30 6.53
N SER A 38 -8.21 13.22 6.07
CA SER A 38 -7.78 14.38 6.86
C SER A 38 -8.85 15.48 6.95
N VAL A 39 -9.56 15.73 5.85
CA VAL A 39 -10.60 16.77 5.71
C VAL A 39 -11.92 16.32 6.33
N SER A 40 -12.23 15.02 6.28
CA SER A 40 -13.51 14.52 6.80
C SER A 40 -13.56 14.50 8.33
N THR A 41 -14.07 15.58 8.94
CA THR A 41 -14.27 15.72 10.40
C THR A 41 -15.16 14.61 10.98
N LYS A 42 -16.08 14.05 10.18
CA LYS A 42 -16.92 12.90 10.56
C LYS A 42 -16.12 11.59 10.68
N LEU A 43 -15.04 11.44 9.91
CA LEU A 43 -14.20 10.24 9.90
C LEU A 43 -13.09 10.27 10.97
N ARG A 44 -12.62 11.47 11.36
CA ARG A 44 -11.63 11.67 12.44
C ARG A 44 -12.08 11.20 13.82
N LYS A 45 -13.39 10.99 14.04
CA LYS A 45 -13.92 10.43 15.30
C LYS A 45 -13.64 8.93 15.45
N SER A 46 -13.33 8.22 14.35
CA SER A 46 -13.07 6.78 14.38
C SER A 46 -11.59 6.48 14.25
N PRO A 47 -11.03 5.56 15.06
CA PRO A 47 -9.64 5.11 14.92
C PRO A 47 -9.41 4.43 13.56
N CYS A 48 -10.44 3.84 12.95
CA CYS A 48 -10.43 3.32 11.57
C CYS A 48 -9.84 4.30 10.53
N SER A 49 -10.14 5.60 10.62
CA SER A 49 -9.64 6.59 9.65
C SER A 49 -8.12 6.77 9.74
N LEU A 50 -7.56 6.62 10.93
CA LEU A 50 -6.12 6.74 11.17
C LEU A 50 -5.37 5.54 10.57
N TYR A 51 -5.90 4.32 10.73
CA TYR A 51 -5.36 3.13 10.08
C TYR A 51 -5.34 3.23 8.55
N LEU A 52 -6.39 3.81 7.94
CA LEU A 52 -6.45 4.00 6.49
C LEU A 52 -5.47 5.07 5.99
N ILE A 53 -5.22 6.12 6.78
CA ILE A 53 -4.17 7.11 6.49
C ILE A 53 -2.79 6.42 6.54
N PHE A 54 -2.48 5.68 7.60
CA PHE A 54 -1.21 4.95 7.71
C PHE A 54 -1.02 3.93 6.60
N SER A 55 -2.08 3.22 6.21
CA SER A 55 -2.07 2.34 5.04
C SER A 55 -1.74 3.08 3.75
N SER A 56 -2.33 4.27 3.53
CA SER A 56 -2.10 5.07 2.32
C SER A 56 -0.67 5.61 2.26
N ILE A 57 -0.13 6.06 3.40
CA ILE A 57 1.26 6.50 3.53
C ILE A 57 2.22 5.33 3.27
N GLY A 58 1.94 4.15 3.83
CA GLY A 58 2.73 2.95 3.61
C GLY A 58 2.75 2.53 2.14
N PHE A 59 1.62 2.62 1.45
CA PHE A 59 1.53 2.33 0.01
C PHE A 59 2.31 3.34 -0.83
N MET A 60 2.24 4.63 -0.49
CA MET A 60 3.04 5.67 -1.15
C MET A 60 4.54 5.44 -0.95
N ALA A 61 4.99 5.12 0.27
CA ALA A 61 6.38 4.81 0.56
C ALA A 61 6.86 3.56 -0.21
N TYR A 62 6.05 2.50 -0.24
CA TYR A 62 6.33 1.29 -1.02
C TYR A 62 6.52 1.60 -2.51
N LEU A 63 5.60 2.34 -3.12
CA LEU A 63 5.67 2.69 -4.54
C LEU A 63 6.93 3.51 -4.86
N ASN A 64 7.27 4.49 -4.03
CA ASN A 64 8.49 5.30 -4.23
C ASN A 64 9.77 4.47 -4.14
N VAL A 65 9.88 3.60 -3.12
CA VAL A 65 11.06 2.75 -2.94
C VAL A 65 11.21 1.75 -4.09
N VAL A 66 10.13 1.07 -4.48
CA VAL A 66 10.17 0.11 -5.59
C VAL A 66 10.48 0.81 -6.90
N ALA A 67 9.88 1.97 -7.16
CA ALA A 67 10.16 2.79 -8.33
C ALA A 67 11.63 3.19 -8.41
N LEU A 68 12.20 3.70 -7.32
CA LEU A 68 13.59 4.13 -7.27
C LEU A 68 14.55 2.97 -7.58
N LEU A 69 14.32 1.81 -6.96
CA LEU A 69 15.12 0.60 -7.17
C LEU A 69 15.02 0.08 -8.61
N LYS A 70 13.82 0.16 -9.20
CA LYS A 70 13.60 -0.26 -10.59
C LYS A 70 14.20 0.72 -11.59
N LEU A 71 14.11 2.03 -11.34
CA LEU A 71 14.72 3.05 -12.17
C LEU A 71 16.25 2.93 -12.17
N LEU A 72 16.84 2.66 -11.01
CA LEU A 72 18.29 2.45 -10.90
C LEU A 72 18.74 1.20 -11.68
N GLN A 73 18.00 0.11 -11.57
CA GLN A 73 18.31 -1.15 -12.24
C GLN A 73 18.09 -1.08 -13.77
N VAL A 74 16.94 -0.57 -14.22
CA VAL A 74 16.55 -0.60 -15.65
C VAL A 74 17.05 0.62 -16.41
N GLY A 75 17.05 1.79 -15.76
CA GLY A 75 17.41 3.07 -16.37
C GLY A 75 18.91 3.32 -16.39
N PHE A 76 19.61 3.02 -15.29
CA PHE A 76 21.06 3.25 -15.19
C PHE A 76 21.91 2.00 -15.41
N ALA A 77 21.30 0.81 -15.55
CA ALA A 77 21.99 -0.49 -15.60
C ALA A 77 22.95 -0.72 -14.41
N ILE A 78 22.69 -0.05 -13.28
CA ILE A 78 23.46 -0.21 -12.05
C ILE A 78 22.68 -1.17 -11.16
N ASP A 79 23.21 -2.37 -10.97
CA ASP A 79 22.72 -3.32 -9.98
C ASP A 79 23.51 -3.14 -8.67
N PRO A 80 23.08 -2.27 -7.73
CA PRO A 80 23.75 -2.11 -6.43
C PRO A 80 23.74 -3.41 -5.61
N SER A 81 22.87 -4.36 -5.97
CA SER A 81 22.80 -5.71 -5.41
C SER A 81 24.00 -6.59 -5.77
N VAL A 82 24.64 -6.34 -6.92
CA VAL A 82 25.87 -7.05 -7.34
C VAL A 82 27.09 -6.46 -6.64
N SER A 83 27.08 -5.15 -6.41
CA SER A 83 28.19 -4.44 -5.77
C SER A 83 28.27 -4.68 -4.26
N TRP A 84 27.12 -4.78 -3.56
CA TRP A 84 27.08 -4.95 -2.10
C TRP A 84 26.00 -5.93 -1.65
N LEU A 85 26.41 -7.09 -1.11
CA LEU A 85 25.51 -8.15 -0.63
C LEU A 85 24.56 -7.65 0.48
N TRP A 86 25.04 -6.74 1.34
CA TRP A 86 24.24 -6.12 2.40
C TRP A 86 23.06 -5.32 1.84
N PHE A 87 23.31 -4.55 0.77
CA PHE A 87 22.28 -3.73 0.13
C PHE A 87 21.18 -4.60 -0.51
N CYS A 88 21.57 -5.74 -1.10
CA CYS A 88 20.62 -6.71 -1.65
C CYS A 88 19.65 -7.24 -0.59
N LYS A 89 20.18 -7.65 0.58
CA LYS A 89 19.34 -8.12 1.70
C LYS A 89 18.46 -7.00 2.23
N LEU A 90 19.01 -5.81 2.48
CA LEU A 90 18.27 -4.66 2.99
C LEU A 90 17.13 -4.27 2.05
N LYS A 91 17.36 -4.27 0.74
CA LYS A 91 16.32 -4.07 -0.28
C LYS A 91 15.16 -5.04 -0.11
N PHE A 92 15.46 -6.34 0.01
CA PHE A 92 14.44 -7.37 0.11
C PHE A 92 13.61 -7.22 1.39
N TYR A 93 14.28 -6.99 2.53
CA TYR A 93 13.61 -6.74 3.80
C TYR A 93 12.73 -5.49 3.75
N PHE A 94 13.26 -4.38 3.25
CA PHE A 94 12.55 -3.09 3.25
C PHE A 94 11.35 -3.10 2.32
N VAL A 95 11.49 -3.67 1.11
CA VAL A 95 10.38 -3.83 0.15
C VAL A 95 9.30 -4.77 0.70
N GLY A 96 9.71 -5.91 1.28
CA GLY A 96 8.77 -6.84 1.91
C GLY A 96 8.02 -6.23 3.07
N PHE A 97 8.73 -5.52 3.95
CA PHE A 97 8.15 -4.84 5.11
C PHE A 97 7.16 -3.74 4.70
N LEU A 98 7.54 -2.87 3.76
CA LEU A 98 6.69 -1.82 3.23
C LEU A 98 5.46 -2.37 2.50
N LEU A 99 5.52 -3.58 1.95
CA LEU A 99 4.36 -4.25 1.34
C LEU A 99 3.39 -4.82 2.38
N MET A 100 3.90 -5.32 3.51
CA MET A 100 3.08 -5.91 4.56
C MET A 100 2.39 -4.86 5.43
N LEU A 101 3.06 -3.76 5.75
CA LEU A 101 2.52 -2.66 6.56
C LEU A 101 1.11 -2.21 6.12
N PRO A 102 0.87 -1.75 4.88
CA PRO A 102 -0.45 -1.27 4.47
C PRO A 102 -1.52 -2.37 4.53
N ARG A 103 -1.15 -3.62 4.22
CA ARG A 103 -2.07 -4.76 4.31
C ARG A 103 -2.51 -5.03 5.74
N THR A 104 -1.56 -4.96 6.68
CA THR A 104 -1.87 -5.12 8.11
C THR A 104 -2.76 -3.99 8.60
N TYR A 105 -2.46 -2.73 8.28
CA TYR A 105 -3.31 -1.61 8.69
C TYR A 105 -4.72 -1.68 8.09
N LEU A 106 -4.85 -2.15 6.85
CA LEU A 106 -6.15 -2.37 6.22
C LEU A 106 -6.95 -3.49 6.91
N ALA A 107 -6.29 -4.59 7.29
CA ALA A 107 -6.91 -5.67 8.05
C ALA A 107 -7.36 -5.19 9.45
N LEU A 108 -6.51 -4.45 10.16
CA LEU A 108 -6.87 -3.85 11.45
C LEU A 108 -8.06 -2.88 11.32
N ALA A 109 -8.12 -2.08 10.25
CA ALA A 109 -9.25 -1.20 9.98
C ALA A 109 -10.57 -1.99 9.78
N GLY A 110 -10.51 -3.14 9.10
CA GLY A 110 -11.66 -4.03 8.93
C GLY A 110 -12.14 -4.62 10.26
N ILE A 111 -11.21 -5.09 11.09
CA ILE A 111 -11.50 -5.64 12.42
C ILE A 111 -12.14 -4.58 13.32
N ASP A 112 -11.58 -3.37 13.35
CA ASP A 112 -12.11 -2.24 14.12
C ASP A 112 -13.57 -1.94 13.74
N ARG A 113 -13.87 -1.87 12.43
CA ARG A 113 -15.25 -1.65 11.96
C ARG A 113 -16.19 -2.81 12.31
N TYR A 114 -15.72 -4.05 12.23
CA TYR A 114 -16.51 -5.23 12.58
C TYR A 114 -16.89 -5.22 14.07
N LEU A 115 -15.92 -4.94 14.96
CA LEU A 115 -16.17 -4.85 16.39
C LEU A 115 -17.14 -3.71 16.75
N MET A 116 -17.01 -2.55 16.10
CA MET A 116 -17.95 -1.44 16.28
C MET A 116 -19.36 -1.80 15.81
N SER A 117 -19.49 -2.55 14.72
CA SER A 117 -20.79 -3.00 14.20
C SER A 117 -21.50 -3.93 15.19
N ILE A 118 -20.77 -4.91 15.77
CA ILE A 118 -21.32 -5.82 16.80
C ILE A 118 -21.77 -5.04 18.05
N SER A 119 -20.94 -4.13 18.55
CA SER A 119 -21.26 -3.32 19.73
C SER A 119 -22.52 -2.49 19.54
N ASN A 120 -22.69 -1.87 18.37
CA ASN A 120 -23.88 -1.09 18.06
C ASN A 120 -25.12 -1.97 17.88
N GLN A 121 -24.97 -3.15 17.27
CA GLN A 121 -26.05 -4.13 17.12
C GLN A 121 -26.52 -4.69 18.47
N HIS A 122 -25.60 -4.95 19.40
CA HIS A 122 -25.93 -5.35 20.77
C HIS A 122 -26.70 -4.23 21.49
N ARG A 123 -26.26 -2.97 21.37
CA ARG A 123 -26.99 -1.81 21.93
C ARG A 123 -28.40 -1.64 21.35
N LEU A 124 -28.57 -1.84 20.04
CA LEU A 124 -29.87 -1.78 19.37
C LEU A 124 -30.77 -2.97 19.75
N SER A 125 -30.20 -4.16 19.92
CA SER A 125 -30.91 -5.35 20.39
C SER A 125 -31.43 -5.16 21.82
N SER A 126 -30.58 -4.70 22.75
CA SER A 126 -31.01 -4.40 24.13
C SER A 126 -32.08 -3.31 24.20
N ARG A 127 -32.02 -2.29 23.33
CA ARG A 127 -33.08 -1.26 23.23
C ARG A 127 -34.41 -1.83 22.75
N LYS A 128 -34.42 -2.82 21.86
CA LYS A 128 -35.65 -3.48 21.41
C LYS A 128 -36.25 -4.40 22.48
N VAL A 129 -35.40 -4.99 23.33
CA VAL A 129 -35.86 -5.82 24.46
C VAL A 129 -36.43 -4.98 25.61
N ALA A 130 -35.92 -3.77 25.84
CA ALA A 130 -36.38 -2.88 26.91
C ALA A 130 -37.67 -2.10 26.59
N VAL A 131 -38.20 -2.18 25.37
CA VAL A 131 -39.43 -1.49 24.92
C VAL A 131 -40.63 -2.46 24.88
N LYS A 132 -40.48 -3.66 25.45
CA LYS A 132 -41.53 -4.67 25.55
C LYS A 132 -41.84 -4.95 27.02
#